data_AF-A0A497RUQ7-F1
#
_entry.id   AF-A0A497RUQ7-F1
#
_cell.length_a   1.000
_cell.length_b   1.000
_cell.length_c   1.000
_cell.angle_alpha   90.00
_cell.angle_beta   90.00
_cell.angle_gamma   90.00
#
_symmetry.space_group_name_H-M   'P 1'
#
loop_
_entity.id
_entity.type
_entity.pdbx_description
1 polymer ?
#
loop_
_entity_poly.entity_id
_entity_poly.type
_entity_poly.pdbx_seq_one_letter_code
_entity_poly.pdbx_strand_id
1 'polypeptide(L)'
;MFEVVKNIASGMVSGLVTAFLGYMKSKDEEFDLGKFAQTLVIGGLVGAVAQVAGMSYNDAYDYLASVGAISLLEYLKKTVWRRWLSRFFRS
;
A
#
# COMPACT_ATOMS: atom_id res chain seq x y z
N MET A 1 -0.30 24.25 -6.12
CA MET A 1 -1.27 23.17 -6.45
C MET A 1 -0.77 22.24 -7.56
N PHE A 2 -0.28 22.76 -8.70
CA PHE A 2 0.19 21.93 -9.82
C PHE A 2 1.37 21.00 -9.47
N GLU A 3 2.31 21.46 -8.63
CA GLU A 3 3.43 20.64 -8.14
C GLU A 3 2.97 19.49 -7.23
N VAL A 4 1.96 19.72 -6.39
CA VAL A 4 1.40 18.69 -5.51
C VAL A 4 0.75 17.58 -6.34
N VAL A 5 -0.01 17.93 -7.38
CA VAL A 5 -0.62 16.96 -8.30
C VAL A 5 0.46 16.20 -9.08
N LYS A 6 1.53 16.87 -9.53
CA LYS A 6 2.65 16.24 -10.22
C LYS A 6 3.43 15.27 -9.33
N ASN A 7 3.62 15.62 -8.05
CA ASN A 7 4.31 14.78 -7.06
C ASN A 7 3.46 13.58 -6.64
N ILE A 8 2.15 13.75 -6.50
CA ILE A 8 1.21 12.63 -6.27
C ILE A 8 1.23 11.68 -7.48
N ALA A 9 1.17 12.22 -8.70
CA ALA A 9 1.21 11.42 -9.92
C ALA A 9 2.55 10.66 -10.08
N SER A 10 3.69 11.30 -9.80
CA SER A 10 4.99 10.62 -9.85
C SER A 10 5.14 9.56 -8.77
N GLY A 11 4.58 9.78 -7.58
CA GLY A 11 4.50 8.79 -6.49
C GLY A 11 3.59 7.59 -6.83
N MET A 12 2.47 7.83 -7.51
CA MET A 12 1.61 6.74 -8.00
C MET A 12 2.32 5.90 -9.07
N VAL A 13 3.02 6.54 -10.00
CA VAL A 13 3.77 5.85 -11.05
C VAL A 13 4.93 5.04 -10.45
N SER A 14 5.70 5.60 -9.52
CA SER A 14 6.78 4.86 -8.86
C SER A 14 6.24 3.69 -8.04
N GLY A 15 5.12 3.87 -7.33
CA GLY A 15 4.43 2.79 -6.62
C GLY A 15 3.97 1.67 -7.54
N LEU A 16 3.39 2.00 -8.70
CA LEU A 16 3.00 1.02 -9.72
C LEU A 16 4.20 0.26 -10.27
N VAL A 17 5.31 0.94 -10.56
CA VAL A 17 6.54 0.31 -11.06
C VAL A 17 7.17 -0.61 -10.01
N THR A 18 7.26 -0.18 -8.76
CA THR A 18 7.78 -1.02 -7.66
C THR A 18 6.91 -2.24 -7.43
N ALA A 19 5.59 -2.08 -7.49
CA ALA A 19 4.67 -3.20 -7.31
C ALA A 19 4.72 -4.16 -8.51
N PHE A 20 4.90 -3.67 -9.74
CA PHE A 20 5.11 -4.47 -10.94
C PHE A 20 6.47 -5.21 -10.92
N LEU A 21 7.54 -4.58 -10.44
CA LEU A 21 8.85 -5.21 -10.25
C LEU A 21 8.80 -6.27 -9.13
N GLY A 22 8.05 -6.01 -8.06
CA GLY A 22 7.75 -7.00 -7.03
C GLY A 22 7.04 -8.23 -7.61
N TYR A 23 6.06 -8.00 -8.49
CA TYR A 23 5.36 -9.05 -9.23
C TYR A 23 6.31 -9.86 -10.14
N MET A 24 7.17 -9.20 -10.92
CA MET A 24 8.13 -9.89 -11.79
C MET A 24 9.18 -10.71 -11.03
N LYS A 25 9.46 -10.34 -9.77
CA LYS A 25 10.43 -11.05 -8.92
C LYS A 25 9.85 -12.35 -8.34
N SER A 26 8.53 -12.45 -8.19
CA SER A 26 7.84 -13.64 -7.70
C SER A 26 7.55 -14.62 -8.85
N LYS A 27 8.56 -15.43 -9.23
CA LYS A 27 8.46 -16.36 -10.37
C LYS A 27 7.53 -17.59 -10.17
N ASP A 28 6.97 -17.79 -8.98
CA ASP A 28 6.17 -18.99 -8.62
C ASP A 28 4.91 -18.69 -7.76
N GLU A 29 4.54 -17.43 -7.52
CA GLU A 29 3.30 -17.09 -6.79
C GLU A 29 2.21 -16.61 -7.77
N GLU A 30 0.99 -17.17 -7.65
CA GLU A 30 -0.19 -16.59 -8.30
C GLU A 30 -0.35 -15.12 -7.90
N PHE A 31 -0.67 -14.26 -8.87
CA PHE A 31 -0.82 -12.83 -8.66
C PHE A 31 -1.93 -12.52 -7.64
N ASP A 32 -1.54 -12.29 -6.39
CA ASP A 32 -2.47 -11.87 -5.33
C ASP A 32 -2.68 -10.35 -5.43
N LEU A 33 -3.74 -9.98 -6.17
CA LEU A 33 -4.23 -8.60 -6.29
C LEU A 33 -4.44 -7.92 -4.93
N GLY A 34 -4.77 -8.69 -3.89
CA GLY A 34 -4.96 -8.19 -2.53
C GLY A 34 -3.65 -7.83 -1.84
N LYS A 35 -2.56 -8.58 -2.06
CA LYS A 35 -1.21 -8.19 -1.61
C LYS A 35 -0.70 -6.99 -2.40
N PHE A 36 -0.93 -6.95 -3.71
CA PHE A 36 -0.51 -5.84 -4.57
C PHE A 36 -1.17 -4.50 -4.18
N ALA A 37 -2.50 -4.49 -4.03
CA ALA A 37 -3.23 -3.30 -3.61
C ALA A 37 -2.81 -2.84 -2.20
N GLN A 38 -2.53 -3.78 -1.30
CA GLN A 38 -2.04 -3.46 0.04
C GLN A 38 -0.68 -2.75 0.00
N THR A 39 0.26 -3.23 -0.81
CA THR A 39 1.58 -2.59 -0.96
C THR A 39 1.45 -1.17 -1.51
N LEU A 40 0.57 -0.95 -2.49
CA LEU A 40 0.30 0.39 -3.02
C LEU A 40 -0.31 1.32 -1.97
N VAL A 41 -1.29 0.85 -1.20
CA VAL A 41 -1.93 1.65 -0.14
C VAL A 41 -0.94 2.01 0.96
N ILE A 42 -0.13 1.06 1.43
CA ILE A 42 0.90 1.31 2.45
C ILE A 42 1.95 2.27 1.91
N GLY A 43 2.47 2.04 0.70
CA GLY A 43 3.46 2.94 0.08
C GLY A 43 2.93 4.36 -0.11
N GLY A 44 1.67 4.51 -0.53
CA GLY A 44 1.02 5.80 -0.66
C GLY A 44 0.84 6.52 0.68
N LEU A 45 0.42 5.81 1.73
CA LEU A 45 0.27 6.37 3.08
C LEU A 45 1.61 6.81 3.67
N VAL A 46 2.63 5.97 3.56
CA VAL A 46 3.98 6.27 4.06
C VAL A 46 4.58 7.44 3.30
N GLY A 47 4.46 7.47 1.96
CA GLY A 47 4.92 8.59 1.15
C GLY A 47 4.19 9.90 1.46
N ALA A 48 2.88 9.86 1.68
CA ALA A 48 2.10 11.03 2.06
C ALA A 48 2.53 11.57 3.43
N VAL A 49 2.73 10.69 4.42
CA VAL A 49 3.21 11.09 5.75
C VAL A 49 4.63 11.63 5.71
N ALA A 50 5.53 10.98 4.97
CA ALA A 50 6.90 11.46 4.76
C ALA A 50 6.91 12.88 4.18
N GLN A 51 6.08 13.14 3.18
CA GLN A 51 5.99 14.44 2.52
C GLN A 51 5.39 15.53 3.43
N VAL A 52 4.34 15.21 4.20
CA VAL A 52 3.65 16.18 5.08
C VAL A 52 4.47 16.48 6.33
N ALA A 53 5.10 15.46 6.92
CA ALA A 53 5.89 15.60 8.13
C ALA A 53 7.36 15.99 7.85
N GLY A 54 7.77 16.06 6.58
CA GLY A 54 9.13 16.44 6.19
C GLY A 54 10.20 15.45 6.65
N MET A 55 9.84 14.18 6.82
CA MET A 55 10.70 13.12 7.35
C MET A 55 11.11 12.14 6.24
N SER A 56 12.15 11.34 6.50
CA SER A 56 12.55 10.31 5.55
C SER A 56 11.45 9.25 5.40
N TYR A 57 11.44 8.55 4.26
CA TYR A 57 10.46 7.48 4.03
C TYR A 57 10.54 6.40 5.12
N ASN A 58 11.76 6.07 5.58
CA ASN A 58 11.96 5.07 6.62
C ASN A 58 11.41 5.56 7.97
N ASP A 59 11.65 6.82 8.34
CA ASP A 59 11.12 7.38 9.59
C ASP A 59 9.58 7.43 9.57
N ALA A 60 8.99 7.78 8.42
CA ALA A 60 7.54 7.77 8.25
C ALA A 60 6.96 6.35 8.33
N TYR A 61 7.67 5.37 7.79
CA TYR A 61 7.30 3.96 7.89
C TYR A 61 7.33 3.49 9.34
N ASP A 62 8.40 3.77 10.06
CA ASP A 62 8.58 3.39 11.46
C ASP A 62 7.55 4.11 12.36
N TYR A 63 7.27 5.38 12.08
CA TYR A 63 6.21 6.13 12.75
C TYR A 63 4.84 5.48 12.53
N LEU A 64 4.46 5.20 11.28
CA LEU A 64 3.19 4.54 10.96
C LEU A 64 3.10 3.11 11.50
N ALA A 65 4.22 2.39 11.58
CA ALA A 65 4.31 1.08 12.22
C ALA A 65 4.07 1.20 13.74
N SER A 66 4.72 2.17 14.40
CA SER A 66 4.62 2.40 15.84
C SER A 66 3.23 2.81 16.32
N VAL A 67 2.51 3.61 15.52
CA VAL A 67 1.12 4.03 15.78
C VAL A 67 0.12 2.91 15.42
N GLY A 68 0.61 1.80 14.85
CA GLY A 68 -0.21 0.66 14.47
C GLY A 68 -1.06 0.89 13.22
N ALA A 69 -0.80 1.93 12.43
CA ALA A 69 -1.53 2.24 11.21
C ALA A 69 -1.36 1.13 10.15
N ILE A 70 -0.15 0.55 10.05
CA ILE A 70 0.13 -0.58 9.17
C ILE A 70 -0.66 -1.83 9.61
N SER A 71 -0.69 -2.12 10.91
CA SER A 71 -1.46 -3.24 11.47
C SER A 71 -2.98 -3.06 11.30
N LEU A 72 -3.47 -1.82 11.47
CA LEU A 72 -4.86 -1.45 11.22
C LEU A 72 -5.27 -1.72 9.77
N LEU A 73 -4.43 -1.36 8.79
CA LEU A 73 -4.67 -1.66 7.38
C LEU A 73 -4.76 -3.17 7.13
N GLU A 74 -3.91 -3.96 7.76
CA GLU A 74 -3.94 -5.42 7.64
C GLU A 74 -5.22 -6.03 8.23
N TYR A 75 -5.67 -5.52 9.36
CA TYR A 75 -6.96 -5.91 9.96
C TYR A 75 -8.14 -5.46 9.12
N LEU A 76 -8.07 -4.26 8.52
CA LEU A 76 -9.09 -3.77 7.60
C LEU A 76 -9.22 -4.72 6.39
N LYS A 77 -8.10 -5.13 5.80
CA LYS A 77 -8.06 -6.14 4.71
C LYS A 77 -8.73 -7.44 5.14
N LYS A 78 -8.34 -8.01 6.27
CA LYS A 78 -8.94 -9.26 6.79
C LYS A 78 -10.44 -9.10 7.05
N THR A 79 -10.86 -7.94 7.53
CA THR A 79 -12.27 -7.64 7.80
C THR A 79 -13.08 -7.51 6.51
N VAL A 80 -12.59 -6.76 5.52
CA VAL A 80 -13.22 -6.63 4.20
C VAL A 80 -13.28 -7.99 3.51
N TRP A 81 -12.18 -8.76 3.51
CA TRP A 81 -12.15 -10.11 2.96
C TRP A 81 -13.19 -11.04 3.60
N ARG A 82 -13.25 -11.08 4.94
CA ARG A 82 -14.22 -11.91 5.67
C ARG A 82 -15.66 -11.46 5.46
N ARG A 83 -15.91 -10.15 5.40
CA ARG A 83 -17.28 -9.59 5.35
C ARG A 83 -17.85 -9.60 3.93
N TRP A 84 -17.02 -9.35 2.93
CA TRP A 84 -17.43 -9.15 1.54
C TRP A 84 -17.03 -10.31 0.60
N LEU A 85 -15.79 -10.83 0.70
CA LEU A 85 -15.32 -11.85 -0.23
C LEU A 85 -15.70 -13.29 0.16
N SER A 86 -15.80 -13.59 1.46
CA SER A 86 -16.17 -14.94 1.93
C SER A 86 -17.60 -15.35 1.56
N ARG A 87 -18.47 -14.39 1.24
CA ARG A 87 -19.82 -14.64 0.74
C ARG A 87 -19.84 -15.11 -0.71
N PHE A 88 -18.81 -14.77 -1.50
CA PHE A 88 -18.78 -15.06 -2.93
C PHE A 88 -18.14 -16.41 -3.26
N PHE A 89 -17.20 -16.89 -2.45
CA PHE A 89 -16.49 -18.17 -2.63
C PHE A 89 -17.16 -19.38 -1.94
N ARG A 90 -18.32 -19.17 -1.30
CA ARG A 90 -19.06 -20.22 -0.57
C ARG A 90 -20.38 -20.59 -1.27
N SER A 91 -20.46 -20.36 -2.58
CA SER A 91 -21.59 -20.77 -3.43
C SER A 91 -21.15 -21.70 -4.54
#